data_AF-A0A9P8TIH2-F1
#
_entry.id   AF-A0A9P8TIH2-F1
#
_cell.length_a   1.000
_cell.length_b   1.000
_cell.length_c   1.000
_cell.angle_alpha   90.00
_cell.angle_beta   90.00
_cell.angle_gamma   90.00
#
_symmetry.space_group_name_H-M   'P 1'
#
loop_
_entity.id
_entity.type
_entity.pdbx_description
1 polymer ?
#
loop_
_entity_poly.entity_id
_entity_poly.type
_entity_poly.pdbx_seq_one_letter_code
_entity_poly.pdbx_strand_id
1 'polypeptide(L)'
;MTSIKGPISFDQHGNFLDSSGRVVQLKGINVDGGCKFPQTPYLPSYVPLGKGEEEEEEGDSIFFDGDNVSFVGRPWPLKDVEYHINRLKSMGFNTIRYIITWEALEHAGPGVYDMEFIEYTIEVLKIIHNIGGVFIYLDPHQDVWSRFSGGDGAPMWTLYAAGFDP
;
A
#
# COMPACT_ATOMS: atom_id res chain seq x y z
N MET A 1 14.13 6.37 -23.66
CA MET A 1 14.78 5.97 -22.39
C MET A 1 15.04 4.48 -22.44
N THR A 2 16.26 4.03 -22.13
CA THR A 2 16.64 2.61 -22.10
C THR A 2 15.77 1.90 -21.06
N SER A 3 15.09 0.82 -21.43
CA SER A 3 14.31 -0.01 -20.49
C SER A 3 15.29 -0.75 -19.59
N ILE A 4 15.63 -0.16 -18.44
CA ILE A 4 16.43 -0.83 -17.42
C ILE A 4 15.49 -1.82 -16.73
N LYS A 5 15.80 -3.11 -16.87
CA LYS A 5 15.09 -4.21 -16.22
C LYS A 5 16.10 -5.03 -15.43
N GLY A 6 15.70 -5.43 -14.22
CA GLY A 6 16.51 -6.26 -13.34
C GLY A 6 16.63 -5.69 -11.92
N PRO A 7 17.13 -6.50 -10.97
CA PRO A 7 17.31 -6.09 -9.59
C PRO A 7 18.37 -5.01 -9.46
N ILE A 8 18.27 -4.22 -8.39
CA ILE A 8 19.34 -3.33 -7.95
C ILE A 8 20.31 -4.13 -7.09
N SER A 9 21.62 -3.88 -7.26
CA SER A 9 22.67 -4.33 -6.35
C SER A 9 23.41 -3.12 -5.75
N PHE A 10 24.39 -3.38 -4.88
CA PHE A 10 25.22 -2.34 -4.28
C PHE A 10 26.71 -2.67 -4.41
N ASP A 11 27.53 -1.65 -4.59
CA ASP A 11 28.99 -1.80 -4.55
C ASP A 11 29.55 -1.55 -3.13
N GLN A 12 30.87 -1.75 -2.98
CA GLN A 12 31.60 -1.51 -1.73
C GLN A 12 31.61 -0.03 -1.27
N HIS A 13 31.18 0.89 -2.12
CA HIS A 13 31.09 2.32 -1.83
C HIS A 13 29.66 2.75 -1.48
N GLY A 14 28.69 1.82 -1.48
CA GLY A 14 27.29 2.09 -1.18
C GLY A 14 26.50 2.67 -2.35
N ASN A 15 27.02 2.58 -3.58
CA ASN A 15 26.28 3.00 -4.77
C ASN A 15 25.26 1.93 -5.18
N PHE A 16 24.06 2.35 -5.56
CA PHE A 16 23.10 1.47 -6.22
C PHE A 16 23.53 1.21 -7.66
N LEU A 17 23.54 -0.06 -8.06
CA LEU A 17 23.87 -0.49 -9.41
C LEU A 17 22.64 -1.12 -10.08
N ASP A 18 22.46 -0.84 -11.37
CA ASP A 18 21.51 -1.60 -12.18
C ASP A 18 22.09 -2.95 -12.65
N SER A 19 21.26 -3.72 -13.36
CA SER A 19 21.62 -5.01 -13.95
C SER A 19 22.77 -4.96 -14.97
N SER A 20 23.15 -3.77 -15.44
CA SER A 20 24.31 -3.54 -16.32
C SER A 20 25.56 -3.06 -15.57
N GLY A 21 25.51 -2.98 -14.23
CA GLY A 21 26.61 -2.52 -13.39
C GLY A 21 26.80 -0.99 -13.39
N ARG A 22 25.83 -0.22 -13.87
CA ARG A 22 25.91 1.25 -13.87
C ARG A 22 25.42 1.80 -12.55
N VAL A 23 26.10 2.83 -12.03
CA VAL A 23 25.61 3.58 -10.87
C VAL A 23 24.30 4.28 -11.24
N VAL A 24 23.26 4.06 -10.44
CA VAL A 24 21.94 4.66 -10.61
C VAL A 24 21.60 5.51 -9.40
N GLN A 25 21.14 6.73 -9.65
CA GLN A 25 20.52 7.55 -8.62
C GLN A 25 19.01 7.27 -8.57
N LEU A 26 18.53 6.82 -7.42
CA LEU A 26 17.10 6.61 -7.18
C LEU A 26 16.45 7.97 -6.87
N LYS A 27 15.55 8.41 -7.74
CA LYS A 27 14.72 9.61 -7.58
C LYS A 27 13.27 9.19 -7.69
N GLY A 28 12.56 9.27 -6.57
CA GLY A 28 11.24 8.69 -6.47
C GLY A 28 10.29 9.46 -5.59
N ILE A 29 9.10 8.88 -5.47
CA ILE A 29 8.00 9.38 -4.64
C ILE A 29 7.38 8.24 -3.85
N ASN A 30 6.73 8.56 -2.74
CA ASN A 30 5.80 7.65 -2.07
C ASN A 30 4.51 7.57 -2.87
N VAL A 31 3.97 6.36 -2.99
CA VAL A 31 2.60 6.15 -3.47
C VAL A 31 1.79 5.69 -2.26
N ASP A 32 1.22 6.68 -1.54
CA ASP A 32 0.51 6.48 -0.26
C ASP A 32 -1.01 6.66 -0.35
N GLY A 33 -1.51 7.56 -1.22
CA GLY A 33 -2.78 8.28 -1.03
C GLY A 33 -4.08 7.46 -1.00
N GLY A 34 -3.99 6.13 -1.19
CA GLY A 34 -5.09 5.20 -0.95
C GLY A 34 -4.73 3.98 -0.11
N CYS A 35 -3.46 3.71 0.18
CA CYS A 35 -3.04 2.43 0.77
C CYS A 35 -3.22 2.35 2.29
N LYS A 36 -3.45 3.47 2.96
CA LYS A 36 -3.51 3.54 4.45
C LYS A 36 -4.86 3.13 5.03
N PHE A 37 -5.92 3.17 4.23
CA PHE A 37 -7.28 2.85 4.63
C PHE A 37 -7.89 1.86 3.63
N PRO A 38 -8.83 1.02 4.06
CA PRO A 38 -9.46 0.06 3.17
C PRO A 38 -10.15 0.76 1.99
N GLN A 39 -10.23 0.05 0.87
CA GLN A 39 -11.05 0.45 -0.27
C GLN A 39 -12.53 0.18 0.01
N THR A 40 -12.81 -0.93 0.69
CA THR A 40 -14.15 -1.36 1.08
C THR A 40 -14.13 -1.79 2.55
N PRO A 41 -15.01 -1.26 3.41
CA PRO A 41 -15.88 -0.10 3.15
C PRO A 41 -15.07 1.18 2.86
N TYR A 42 -15.66 2.12 2.13
CA TYR A 42 -14.99 3.40 1.85
C TYR A 42 -15.07 4.31 3.08
N LEU A 43 -14.01 4.30 3.90
CA LEU A 43 -13.91 5.05 5.15
C LEU A 43 -12.68 5.96 5.16
N PRO A 44 -12.72 7.09 4.43
CA PRO A 44 -11.61 8.03 4.44
C PRO A 44 -11.57 8.82 5.76
N SER A 45 -10.37 9.22 6.19
CA SER A 45 -10.15 9.92 7.46
C SER A 45 -10.88 11.26 7.62
N TYR A 46 -11.36 11.86 6.53
CA TYR A 46 -12.10 13.13 6.54
C TYR A 46 -13.62 12.96 6.69
N VAL A 47 -14.14 11.73 6.62
CA VAL A 47 -15.57 11.44 6.84
C VAL A 47 -15.77 11.06 8.31
N PRO A 48 -16.69 11.74 9.05
CA PRO A 48 -16.99 11.39 10.42
C PRO A 48 -17.53 9.96 10.56
N LEU A 49 -17.12 9.26 11.61
CA LEU A 49 -17.66 7.95 12.00
C LEU A 49 -19.16 8.07 12.30
N GLY A 50 -19.98 7.11 11.83
CA GLY A 50 -21.43 7.08 12.06
C GLY A 50 -22.28 7.99 11.17
N LYS A 51 -21.71 8.57 10.09
CA LYS A 51 -22.48 9.36 9.09
C LYS A 51 -22.25 8.86 7.67
N GLY A 52 -22.66 7.61 7.42
CA GLY A 52 -23.14 7.25 6.08
C GLY A 52 -24.41 8.03 5.74
N GLU A 53 -24.89 7.95 4.49
CA GLU A 53 -26.16 8.56 4.07
C GLU A 53 -27.39 7.98 4.81
N GLU A 54 -27.19 6.90 5.58
CA GLU A 54 -28.19 6.25 6.42
C GLU A 54 -27.71 6.28 7.88
N GLU A 55 -28.60 6.72 8.78
CA GLU A 55 -28.35 6.81 10.22
C GLU A 55 -27.98 5.41 10.76
N GLU A 56 -26.76 5.21 11.23
CA GLU A 56 -26.42 4.00 11.99
C GLU A 56 -27.22 4.04 13.31
N GLU A 57 -28.14 3.09 13.52
CA GLU A 57 -28.80 2.84 14.80
C GLU A 57 -27.74 2.62 15.90
N GLU A 58 -28.09 2.83 17.18
CA GLU A 58 -27.20 2.57 18.33
C GLU A 58 -26.56 1.16 18.24
N GLY A 59 -25.32 1.09 17.75
CA GLY A 59 -24.58 -0.13 17.46
C GLY A 59 -23.12 0.15 17.06
N ASP A 60 -22.30 -0.90 16.97
CA ASP A 60 -20.87 -0.82 16.62
C ASP A 60 -20.70 -0.22 15.22
N SER A 61 -20.01 0.91 15.11
CA SER A 61 -19.79 1.58 13.82
C SER A 61 -19.04 0.66 12.85
N ILE A 62 -19.40 0.70 11.56
CA ILE A 62 -18.74 -0.08 10.49
C ILE A 62 -17.21 0.10 10.47
N PHE A 63 -16.72 1.19 11.04
CA PHE A 63 -15.29 1.41 11.25
C PHE A 63 -14.63 0.33 12.10
N PHE A 64 -15.30 -0.17 13.15
CA PHE A 64 -14.77 -1.20 14.03
C PHE A 64 -14.94 -2.62 13.49
N ASP A 65 -15.56 -2.78 12.31
CA ASP A 65 -15.55 -4.06 11.58
C ASP A 65 -14.21 -4.26 10.85
N GLY A 66 -13.15 -4.44 11.63
CA GLY A 66 -11.78 -4.62 11.13
C GLY A 66 -11.55 -5.94 10.41
N ASP A 67 -12.38 -6.94 10.66
CA ASP A 67 -12.22 -8.29 10.12
C ASP A 67 -12.82 -8.42 8.70
N ASN A 68 -13.71 -7.50 8.30
CA ASN A 68 -14.40 -7.53 7.00
C ASN A 68 -14.06 -6.31 6.13
N VAL A 69 -12.76 -6.08 5.92
CA VAL A 69 -12.25 -4.99 5.08
C VAL A 69 -11.54 -5.53 3.84
N SER A 70 -11.45 -4.73 2.78
CA SER A 70 -10.67 -5.06 1.59
C SER A 70 -9.84 -3.88 1.13
N PHE A 71 -8.57 -4.14 0.83
CA PHE A 71 -7.63 -3.19 0.24
C PHE A 71 -7.45 -3.42 -1.27
N VAL A 72 -8.15 -4.39 -1.85
CA VAL A 72 -8.13 -4.64 -3.31
C VAL A 72 -8.54 -3.36 -4.04
N GLY A 73 -7.73 -2.95 -5.01
CA GLY A 73 -7.91 -1.69 -5.73
C GLY A 73 -7.07 -0.52 -5.22
N ARG A 74 -6.29 -0.68 -4.13
CA ARG A 74 -5.29 0.30 -3.67
C ARG A 74 -3.88 -0.04 -4.19
N PRO A 75 -3.06 0.92 -4.66
CA PRO A 75 -3.32 2.36 -4.66
C PRO A 75 -4.26 2.82 -5.77
N TRP A 76 -4.41 2.04 -6.85
CA TRP A 76 -5.22 2.41 -8.02
C TRP A 76 -5.89 1.19 -8.65
N PRO A 77 -7.10 1.31 -9.24
CA PRO A 77 -7.64 0.25 -10.09
C PRO A 77 -6.62 -0.20 -11.14
N LEU A 78 -6.57 -1.50 -11.46
CA LEU A 78 -5.55 -2.07 -12.37
C LEU A 78 -5.45 -1.32 -13.72
N LYS A 79 -6.60 -0.89 -14.25
CA LYS A 79 -6.72 -0.12 -15.50
C LYS A 79 -5.98 1.23 -15.48
N ASP A 80 -5.79 1.81 -14.30
CA ASP A 80 -5.20 3.15 -14.14
C ASP A 80 -3.69 3.09 -13.83
N VAL A 81 -3.15 1.90 -13.49
CA VAL A 81 -1.74 1.70 -13.13
C VAL A 81 -0.82 2.20 -14.25
N GLU A 82 -1.07 1.82 -15.49
CA GLU A 82 -0.22 2.23 -16.62
C GLU A 82 -0.19 3.75 -16.80
N TYR A 83 -1.35 4.40 -16.68
CA TYR A 83 -1.47 5.86 -16.77
C TYR A 83 -0.62 6.55 -15.69
N HIS A 84 -0.74 6.13 -14.43
CA HIS A 84 -0.01 6.73 -13.31
C HIS A 84 1.50 6.53 -13.43
N ILE A 85 1.95 5.33 -13.80
CA ILE A 85 3.38 5.02 -13.92
C ILE A 85 4.02 5.80 -15.07
N ASN A 86 3.35 5.90 -16.22
CA ASN A 86 3.86 6.70 -17.34
C ASN A 86 3.92 8.19 -16.99
N ARG A 87 2.98 8.70 -16.20
CA ARG A 87 3.02 10.07 -15.68
C ARG A 87 4.20 10.31 -14.74
N LEU A 88 4.49 9.39 -13.82
CA LEU A 88 5.66 9.50 -12.94
C LEU A 88 6.97 9.48 -13.74
N LYS A 89 7.07 8.61 -14.74
CA LYS A 89 8.24 8.55 -15.65
C LYS A 89 8.41 9.84 -16.45
N SER A 90 7.33 10.45 -16.94
CA SER A 90 7.42 11.72 -17.69
C SER A 90 7.92 12.88 -16.84
N MET A 91 7.73 12.81 -15.52
CA MET A 91 8.30 13.75 -14.54
C MET A 91 9.76 13.42 -14.17
N GLY A 92 10.34 12.35 -14.72
CA GLY A 92 11.72 11.93 -14.48
C GLY A 92 11.94 11.07 -13.24
N PHE A 93 10.87 10.63 -12.57
CA PHE A 93 10.99 9.66 -11.48
C PHE A 93 11.32 8.27 -12.02
N ASN A 94 12.21 7.59 -11.32
CA ASN A 94 12.63 6.22 -11.64
C ASN A 94 12.46 5.25 -10.47
N THR A 95 11.88 5.69 -9.36
CA THR A 95 11.69 4.86 -8.16
C THR A 95 10.34 5.19 -7.51
N ILE A 96 9.67 4.19 -6.96
CA ILE A 96 8.45 4.35 -6.16
C ILE A 96 8.66 3.63 -4.83
N ARG A 97 8.36 4.32 -3.73
CA ARG A 97 8.13 3.69 -2.42
C ARG A 97 6.66 3.26 -2.39
N TYR A 98 6.44 1.95 -2.54
CA TYR A 98 5.13 1.32 -2.66
C TYR A 98 4.66 0.87 -1.28
N ILE A 99 3.62 1.53 -0.78
CA ILE A 99 3.12 1.35 0.59
C ILE A 99 2.16 0.16 0.66
N ILE A 100 2.41 -0.70 1.65
CA ILE A 100 1.55 -1.82 2.05
C ILE A 100 1.40 -1.76 3.56
N THR A 101 0.18 -1.73 4.08
CA THR A 101 -0.07 -1.86 5.53
C THR A 101 -0.17 -3.34 5.89
N TRP A 102 0.09 -3.68 7.16
CA TRP A 102 -0.10 -5.04 7.65
C TRP A 102 -1.59 -5.42 7.64
N GLU A 103 -2.48 -4.48 7.95
CA GLU A 103 -3.93 -4.65 7.86
C GLU A 103 -4.36 -5.12 6.47
N ALA A 104 -3.80 -4.53 5.40
CA ALA A 104 -4.13 -4.96 4.04
C ALA A 104 -3.78 -6.43 3.77
N LEU A 105 -2.79 -6.98 4.45
CA LEU A 105 -2.32 -8.36 4.26
C LEU A 105 -3.00 -9.36 5.19
N GLU A 106 -3.43 -8.96 6.39
CA GLU A 106 -3.75 -9.88 7.49
C GLU A 106 -4.79 -9.29 8.44
N HIS A 107 -5.84 -8.65 7.91
CA HIS A 107 -6.89 -8.00 8.71
C HIS A 107 -7.73 -9.00 9.52
N ALA A 108 -8.05 -10.16 8.96
CA ALA A 108 -8.99 -11.14 9.54
C ALA A 108 -8.43 -11.95 10.73
N GLY A 109 -7.14 -11.80 11.07
CA GLY A 109 -6.52 -12.48 12.20
C GLY A 109 -5.12 -13.02 11.93
N PRO A 110 -4.38 -13.40 12.98
CA PRO A 110 -3.01 -13.89 12.86
C PRO A 110 -2.94 -15.19 12.04
N GLY A 111 -2.10 -15.19 11.00
CA GLY A 111 -1.93 -16.27 10.03
C GLY A 111 -2.98 -16.32 8.93
N VAL A 112 -3.97 -15.41 8.92
CA VAL A 112 -5.07 -15.38 7.94
C VAL A 112 -4.79 -14.28 6.91
N TYR A 113 -4.04 -14.65 5.87
CA TYR A 113 -3.65 -13.71 4.83
C TYR A 113 -4.78 -13.42 3.82
N ASP A 114 -4.95 -12.16 3.46
CA ASP A 114 -5.80 -11.73 2.34
C ASP A 114 -5.11 -12.04 1.02
N MET A 115 -5.38 -13.24 0.49
CA MET A 115 -4.82 -13.68 -0.79
C MET A 115 -5.32 -12.85 -1.97
N GLU A 116 -6.54 -12.29 -1.91
CA GLU A 116 -7.08 -11.45 -2.99
C GLU A 116 -6.27 -10.17 -3.11
N PHE A 117 -5.96 -9.52 -1.98
CA PHE A 117 -5.11 -8.34 -1.97
C PHE A 117 -3.66 -8.64 -2.40
N ILE A 118 -3.09 -9.77 -1.95
CA ILE A 118 -1.75 -10.21 -2.37
C ILE A 118 -1.69 -10.42 -3.89
N GLU A 119 -2.65 -11.16 -4.46
CA GLU A 119 -2.72 -11.40 -5.90
C GLU A 119 -2.89 -10.10 -6.69
N TYR A 120 -3.79 -9.24 -6.23
CA TYR A 120 -3.99 -7.92 -6.83
C TYR A 120 -2.70 -7.07 -6.80
N THR A 121 -1.96 -7.07 -5.69
CA THR A 121 -0.69 -6.33 -5.55
C THR A 121 0.36 -6.88 -6.51
N ILE A 122 0.46 -8.21 -6.65
CA ILE A 122 1.34 -8.86 -7.63
C ILE A 122 0.99 -8.41 -9.05
N GLU A 123 -0.29 -8.32 -9.42
CA GLU A 123 -0.69 -7.84 -10.75
C GLU A 123 -0.31 -6.38 -10.98
N VAL A 124 -0.48 -5.50 -9.98
CA VAL A 124 0.02 -4.12 -10.04
C VAL A 124 1.53 -4.10 -10.31
N LEU A 125 2.31 -4.86 -9.54
CA LEU A 125 3.77 -4.93 -9.68
C LEU A 125 4.20 -5.51 -11.03
N LYS A 126 3.47 -6.50 -11.58
CA LYS A 126 3.70 -7.03 -12.93
C LYS A 126 3.48 -5.98 -14.01
N ILE A 127 2.41 -5.18 -13.90
CA ILE A 127 2.15 -4.07 -14.84
C ILE A 127 3.32 -3.07 -14.79
N ILE A 128 3.75 -2.66 -13.59
CA ILE A 128 4.88 -1.75 -13.42
C ILE A 128 6.17 -2.33 -14.02
N HIS A 129 6.45 -3.62 -13.75
CA HIS A 129 7.60 -4.31 -14.30
C HIS A 129 7.58 -4.38 -15.83
N ASN A 130 6.42 -4.64 -16.42
CA ASN A 130 6.24 -4.71 -17.87
C ASN A 130 6.53 -3.36 -18.54
N ILE A 131 6.04 -2.26 -17.95
CA ILE A 131 6.34 -0.87 -18.39
C ILE A 131 7.83 -0.56 -18.26
N GLY A 132 8.45 -0.99 -17.15
CA GLY A 132 9.89 -0.84 -16.88
C GLY A 132 10.36 0.61 -16.67
N GLY A 133 11.62 0.76 -16.26
CA GLY A 133 12.23 2.06 -15.98
C GLY A 133 11.79 2.70 -14.65
N VAL A 134 11.11 1.95 -13.80
CA VAL A 134 10.78 2.34 -12.42
C VAL A 134 11.15 1.19 -11.49
N PHE A 135 11.90 1.50 -10.44
CA PHE A 135 12.22 0.57 -9.36
C PHE A 135 11.18 0.67 -8.24
N ILE A 136 10.86 -0.46 -7.62
CA ILE A 136 9.93 -0.51 -6.48
C ILE A 136 10.70 -0.80 -5.21
N TYR A 137 10.48 0.03 -4.19
CA TYR A 137 10.82 -0.24 -2.81
C TYR A 137 9.52 -0.56 -2.07
N LEU A 138 9.37 -1.80 -1.62
CA LEU A 138 8.22 -2.21 -0.83
C LEU A 138 8.34 -1.66 0.59
N ASP A 139 7.28 -1.04 1.06
CA ASP A 139 7.24 -0.36 2.34
C ASP A 139 6.12 -0.92 3.23
N PRO A 140 6.44 -1.82 4.19
CA PRO A 140 5.51 -2.23 5.22
C PRO A 140 5.27 -1.04 6.17
N HIS A 141 4.23 -0.27 5.86
CA HIS A 141 4.00 1.05 6.42
C HIS A 141 3.14 1.00 7.68
N GLN A 142 3.39 1.96 8.58
CA GLN A 142 2.51 2.31 9.67
C GLN A 142 2.72 3.78 10.05
N ASP A 143 1.66 4.41 10.52
CA ASP A 143 1.70 5.62 11.32
C ASP A 143 0.91 5.33 12.60
N VAL A 144 1.45 5.70 13.78
CA VAL A 144 0.72 5.56 15.06
C VAL A 144 0.09 4.18 15.25
N TRP A 145 0.81 3.10 14.92
CA TRP A 145 0.41 1.70 15.05
C TRP A 145 -0.72 1.22 14.12
N SER A 146 -1.92 1.77 14.22
CA SER A 146 -3.12 1.28 13.55
C SER A 146 -4.14 2.40 13.33
N ARG A 147 -5.09 2.20 12.42
CA ARG A 147 -6.20 3.13 12.23
C ARG A 147 -7.09 3.28 13.45
N PHE A 148 -7.21 2.23 14.27
CA PHE A 148 -7.98 2.28 15.53
C PHE A 148 -7.24 3.03 16.66
N SER A 149 -5.97 3.40 16.46
CA SER A 149 -5.21 4.29 17.34
C SER A 149 -4.96 5.66 16.70
N GLY A 150 -5.69 6.00 15.64
CA GLY A 150 -5.62 7.30 14.96
C GLY A 150 -4.57 7.39 13.84
N GLY A 151 -4.02 6.26 13.38
CA GLY A 151 -3.02 6.19 12.31
C GLY A 151 -3.34 5.17 11.22
N ASP A 152 -2.39 4.29 10.88
CA ASP A 152 -2.52 3.18 9.94
C ASP A 152 -1.45 2.12 10.19
N GLY A 153 -1.60 0.93 9.60
CA GLY A 153 -0.56 -0.09 9.60
C GLY A 153 -1.05 -1.43 10.11
N ALA A 154 -1.07 -1.62 11.42
CA ALA A 154 -1.40 -2.89 12.07
C ALA A 154 -2.91 -3.17 12.10
N PRO A 155 -3.34 -4.42 11.89
CA PRO A 155 -4.75 -4.81 11.96
C PRO A 155 -5.31 -4.79 13.39
N MET A 156 -6.64 -4.76 13.50
CA MET A 156 -7.36 -4.63 14.77
C MET A 156 -6.95 -5.68 15.80
N TRP A 157 -6.77 -6.93 15.38
CA TRP A 157 -6.42 -8.03 16.27
C TRP A 157 -5.11 -7.81 17.04
N THR A 158 -4.21 -6.97 16.54
CA THR A 158 -2.96 -6.62 17.24
C THR A 158 -3.20 -5.76 18.49
N LEU A 159 -4.29 -4.99 18.51
CA LEU A 159 -4.69 -4.18 19.66
C LEU A 159 -5.28 -5.07 20.75
N TYR A 160 -6.14 -6.02 20.39
CA TYR A 160 -6.63 -7.04 21.34
C TYR A 160 -5.48 -7.87 21.91
N ALA A 161 -4.51 -8.27 21.07
CA ALA A 161 -3.32 -8.98 21.53
C ALA A 161 -2.46 -8.15 22.51
N ALA A 162 -2.49 -6.82 22.39
CA ALA A 162 -1.83 -5.89 23.29
C ALA A 162 -2.68 -5.53 24.54
N GLY A 163 -3.91 -6.04 24.65
CA GLY A 163 -4.81 -5.83 25.79
C GLY A 163 -5.68 -4.57 25.70
N PHE A 164 -5.82 -3.97 24.52
CA PHE A 164 -6.80 -2.91 24.27
C PHE A 164 -8.18 -3.48 23.94
N ASP A 165 -9.20 -2.65 24.14
CA ASP A 165 -10.60 -2.88 23.76
C ASP A 165 -11.05 -1.66 22.94
N PRO A 166 -10.66 -1.60 21.64
CA PRO A 166 -10.86 -0.44 20.77
C PRO A 166 -12.33 -0.19 20.39
#